data_AF-A0A1J9P801-F1
#
_entry.id   AF-A0A1J9P801-F1
#
_cell.length_a   1.000
_cell.length_b   1.000
_cell.length_c   1.000
_cell.angle_alpha   90.00
_cell.angle_beta   90.00
_cell.angle_gamma   90.00
#
_symmetry.space_group_name_H-M   'P 1'
#
loop_
_entity.id
_entity.type
_entity.pdbx_description
1 polymer ?
#
loop_
_entity_poly.entity_id
_entity_poly.type
_entity_poly.pdbx_seq_one_letter_code
_entity_poly.pdbx_strand_id
1 'polypeptide(L)' 'MPKSFNCTKEQLQNAIDGVRKNPKLEITSLSREFEVPYAVLYGRVNSKKSRTTRVPLNRALNDSQEKAIKI' A
#
# COMPACT_ATOMS: atom_id res chain seq x y z
N MET A 1 -19.64 -1.18 12.24
CA MET A 1 -18.73 -0.03 12.30
C MET A 1 -17.30 -0.51 12.06
N PRO A 2 -16.46 0.21 11.28
CA PRO A 2 -15.03 -0.12 11.24
C PRO A 2 -14.44 0.08 12.63
N LYS A 3 -13.74 -0.93 13.15
CA LYS A 3 -13.03 -0.80 14.43
C LYS A 3 -11.94 0.25 14.25
N SER A 4 -11.97 1.31 15.07
CA SER A 4 -10.85 2.23 15.18
C SER A 4 -9.68 1.48 15.80
N PHE A 5 -8.55 1.45 15.10
CA PHE A 5 -7.33 0.86 15.62
C PHE A 5 -6.37 1.99 15.97
N ASN A 6 -5.77 1.91 17.17
CA ASN A 6 -4.85 2.91 17.70
C ASN A 6 -3.42 2.68 17.18
N CYS A 7 -3.24 2.29 15.91
CA CYS A 7 -1.90 2.15 15.34
C CYS A 7 -1.46 3.47 14.69
N THR A 8 -0.27 3.94 15.03
CA THR A 8 0.31 5.11 14.38
C THR A 8 0.68 4.81 12.93
N LYS A 9 0.77 5.84 12.10
CA LYS A 9 1.21 5.69 10.70
C LYS A 9 2.64 5.12 10.63
N GLU A 10 3.49 5.49 11.59
CA GLU A 10 4.87 5.01 11.69
C GLU A 10 4.94 3.53 12.02
N GLN A 11 4.17 3.06 13.01
CA GLN A 11 4.06 1.63 13.34
C GLN A 11 3.64 0.80 12.13
N LEU A 12 2.61 1.26 11.41
CA LEU A 12 2.14 0.59 10.19
C LEU A 12 3.23 0.56 9.11
N GLN A 13 3.94 1.67 8.91
CA GLN A 13 4.98 1.75 7.89
C GLN A 13 6.18 0.84 8.23
N ASN A 14 6.62 0.84 9.49
CA ASN A 14 7.70 -0.01 9.96
C ASN A 14 7.37 -1.51 9.81
N ALA A 15 6.12 -1.90 10.12
CA ALA A 15 5.66 -3.27 9.92
C ALA A 15 5.66 -3.69 8.45
N ILE A 16 5.21 -2.80 7.55
CA ILE A 16 5.25 -3.03 6.09
C ILE A 16 6.69 -3.18 5.61
N ASP A 17 7.60 -2.34 6.09
CA ASP A 17 9.00 -2.39 5.69
C ASP A 17 9.71 -3.63 6.26
N GLY A 18 9.31 -4.11 7.44
CA GLY A 18 9.75 -5.41 7.98
C GLY A 18 9.41 -6.58 7.06
N VAL A 19 8.18 -6.63 6.56
CA VAL A 19 7.75 -7.65 5.57
C VAL A 19 8.55 -7.53 4.28
N ARG A 20 8.78 -6.30 3.79
CA ARG A 20 9.52 -6.07 2.54
C ARG A 20 10.98 -6.45 2.63
N LYS A 21 11.64 -6.15 3.75
CA LYS A 21 13.05 -6.50 4.00
C LYS A 21 13.23 -8.01 4.15
N ASN A 22 12.29 -8.68 4.79
CA ASN A 22 12.34 -10.11 5.06
C ASN A 22 11.01 -10.78 4.67
N PRO A 23 10.84 -11.18 3.40
CA PRO A 23 9.58 -11.76 2.93
C PRO A 23 9.26 -13.14 3.54
N LYS A 24 10.21 -13.77 4.22
CA LYS A 24 10.02 -15.03 4.97
C LYS A 24 9.49 -14.81 6.39
N LEU A 25 9.45 -13.57 6.88
CA LEU A 25 8.95 -13.25 8.21
C LEU A 25 7.43 -13.32 8.22
N GLU A 26 6.89 -14.02 9.21
CA GLU A 26 5.45 -14.15 9.41
C GLU A 26 4.81 -12.78 9.72
N ILE A 27 3.78 -12.42 8.95
CA ILE A 27 3.01 -11.18 9.16
C ILE A 27 2.46 -11.11 10.59
N THR A 28 2.13 -12.26 11.18
CA THR A 28 1.67 -12.39 12.57
C THR A 28 2.70 -11.91 13.58
N SER A 29 3.99 -12.19 13.34
CA SER A 29 5.08 -11.75 14.23
C SER A 29 5.22 -10.23 14.18
N LEU A 30 5.23 -9.65 12.97
CA LEU A 30 5.34 -8.21 12.76
C LEU A 30 4.10 -7.45 13.26
N SER A 31 2.91 -8.04 13.15
CA SER A 31 1.69 -7.51 13.72
C SER A 31 1.78 -7.34 15.24
N ARG A 32 2.39 -8.31 15.93
CA ARG A 32 2.61 -8.24 17.38
C ARG A 32 3.71 -7.27 17.76
N GLU A 33 4.82 -7.30 17.02
CA GLU A 33 5.99 -6.46 17.28
C GLU A 33 5.69 -4.96 17.14
N PHE A 34 4.93 -4.58 16.11
CA PHE A 34 4.61 -3.18 15.83
C PHE A 34 3.22 -2.75 16.37
N GLU A 35 2.54 -3.61 17.12
CA GLU A 35 1.18 -3.36 17.64
C GLU A 35 0.16 -2.97 16.55
N VAL A 36 0.35 -3.51 15.34
CA VAL A 36 -0.52 -3.24 14.18
C VAL A 36 -1.50 -4.39 14.02
N PRO A 37 -2.81 -4.14 13.83
CA PRO A 37 -3.77 -5.20 13.58
C PRO A 37 -3.41 -6.03 12.35
N TYR A 38 -3.39 -7.34 12.50
CA TYR A 38 -3.04 -8.29 11.44
C TYR A 38 -3.80 -8.03 10.14
N ALA A 39 -5.13 -7.85 10.21
CA ALA A 39 -5.97 -7.64 9.03
C ALA A 39 -5.57 -6.37 8.24
N VAL A 40 -5.14 -5.31 8.94
CA VAL A 40 -4.68 -4.06 8.31
C VAL A 40 -3.34 -4.28 7.63
N LEU A 41 -2.40 -4.93 8.32
CA LEU A 41 -1.07 -5.21 7.78
C LEU A 41 -1.14 -6.18 6.58
N TYR A 42 -1.86 -7.28 6.72
CA TYR A 42 -2.11 -8.26 5.65
C TYR A 42 -2.76 -7.59 4.44
N GLY A 43 -3.78 -6.76 4.68
CA GLY A 43 -4.42 -5.96 3.65
C GLY A 43 -3.41 -5.09 2.92
N ARG A 44 -2.52 -4.37 3.61
CA ARG A 44 -1.51 -3.50 2.98
C ARG A 44 -0.43 -4.25 2.21
N VAL A 45 0.04 -5.38 2.73
CA VAL A 45 1.08 -6.21 2.12
C VAL A 45 0.56 -6.88 0.85
N ASN A 46 -0.64 -7.47 0.92
CA ASN A 46 -1.23 -8.26 -0.15
C ASN A 46 -2.20 -7.47 -1.04
N SER A 47 -2.43 -6.19 -0.75
CA SER A 47 -3.22 -5.31 -1.60
C SER A 47 -2.63 -5.29 -3.00
N LYS A 48 -3.49 -5.47 -4.01
CA LYS A 48 -3.12 -5.23 -5.40
C LYS A 48 -2.53 -3.82 -5.52
N LYS A 49 -1.42 -3.73 -6.26
CA LYS A 49 -0.77 -2.47 -6.64
C LYS A 49 -1.82 -1.41 -6.98
N SER A 50 -1.71 -0.23 -6.35
CA SER A 50 -2.63 0.89 -6.56
C SER A 50 -2.84 1.14 -8.05
N ARG A 51 -4.06 1.49 -8.46
CA ARG A 51 -4.35 1.83 -9.87
C ARG A 51 -3.39 2.86 -10.44
N THR A 52 -2.88 3.77 -9.62
CA THR A 52 -1.89 4.80 -9.99
C THR A 52 -0.52 4.23 -10.37
N THR A 53 -0.15 3.04 -9.89
CA THR A 53 1.10 2.35 -10.29
C THR A 53 0.96 1.54 -11.59
N ARG A 54 -0.25 1.41 -12.14
CA ARG A 54 -0.47 0.71 -13.42
C ARG A 54 -0.08 1.55 -14.63
N VAL A 55 0.00 2.86 -14.45
CA VAL A 55 0.29 3.80 -15.53
C VAL A 55 1.64 4.45 -15.23
N PRO A 56 2.64 4.34 -16.11
CA PRO A 56 3.91 5.02 -15.91
C PRO A 56 3.69 6.54 -15.95
N LEU A 57 4.43 7.28 -15.11
CA LEU A 57 4.36 8.74 -15.04
C LEU A 57 4.65 9.40 -16.40
N ASN A 58 5.50 8.76 -17.20
CA ASN A 58 5.88 9.20 -18.55
C ASN A 58 5.03 8.54 -19.66
N ARG A 59 3.80 8.11 -19.36
CA ARG A 59 2.92 7.57 -20.38
C ARG A 59 2.52 8.69 -21.36
N ALA A 60 2.87 8.51 -22.62
CA ALA A 60 2.38 9.37 -23.69
C ALA A 60 0.84 9.38 -23.72
N LEU A 61 0.27 10.58 -23.92
CA LEU A 61 -1.17 10.74 -24.12
C LEU A 61 -1.55 10.14 -25.47
N ASN A 62 -2.78 9.65 -25.59
CA ASN A 62 -3.32 9.24 -26.88
C ASN A 62 -4.03 10.41 -27.57
N ASP A 63 -4.29 10.29 -28.88
CA ASP A 63 -4.90 11.35 -29.70
C ASP A 63 -6.22 11.87 -29.13
N SER A 64 -7.01 10.99 -28.48
CA SER A 64 -8.27 11.39 -27.84
C SER A 64 -8.05 12.25 -26.60
N GLN A 65 -7.02 11.96 -25.81
CA GLN A 65 -6.64 12.73 -24.63
C GLN A 65 -5.99 14.06 -25.01
N GLU A 66 -5.14 14.07 -26.04
CA GLU A 66 -4.53 15.31 -26.55
C GLU A 66 -5.60 16.25 -27.10
N LYS A 67 -6.58 15.73 -27.85
CA LYS A 67 -7.73 16.53 -28.33
C LYS A 67 -8.57 17.10 -27.20
N ALA A 68 -8.71 16.39 -26.09
CA ALA A 68 -9.48 16.86 -24.93
C ALA A 68 -8.76 17.95 -24.13
N ILE A 69 -7.43 18.04 -24.21
CA ILE A 69 -6.61 19.06 -23.52
C ILE A 69 -6.41 20.31 -24.38
N LYS A 70 -6.49 20.18 -25.72
CA LYS A 70 -6.52 21.31 -26.65
C LYS A 70 -7.87 22.03 -26.55
N ILE A 71 -7.99 22.90 -25.54
CA ILE A 71 -9.01 23.96 -25.45
C ILE A 71 -8.59 25.12 -26.35
#